data_AF-A0A0H5Q4D1-F1
#
_entry.id   AF-A0A0H5Q4D1-F1
#
_cell.length_a   1.000
_cell.length_b   1.000
_cell.length_c   1.000
_cell.angle_alpha   90.00
_cell.angle_beta   90.00
_cell.angle_gamma   90.00
#
_symmetry.space_group_name_H-M   'P 1'
#
loop_
_entity.id
_entity.type
_entity.pdbx_description
1 polymer ?
#
loop_
_entity_poly.entity_id
_entity_poly.type
_entity_poly.pdbx_seq_one_letter_code
_entity_poly.pdbx_strand_id
1 'polypeptide(L)'
;MSQGSFVGSKYQSDTGDTHFIKVQPETIAATLGGTANAAPTGDIDSVFAAEVNRGARAYGLRPRKVTIAFEDDVPEGYRPYTSISIPVLEPTVFSGIAIRDAVTYAGGTGIVSSKTGENILPGEAVLEAGSGGSAN
;
A
#
# COMPACT_ATOMS: atom_id res chain seq x y z
N MET A 1 3.93 17.02 -3.76
CA MET A 1 3.30 17.93 -2.78
C MET A 1 1.96 17.31 -2.43
N SER A 2 1.66 16.97 -1.17
CA SER A 2 0.38 16.31 -0.84
C SER A 2 -0.73 17.32 -0.63
N GLN A 3 -1.96 16.98 -1.03
CA GLN A 3 -3.11 17.87 -0.92
C GLN A 3 -3.78 17.86 0.46
N GLY A 4 -3.35 17.03 1.42
CA GLY A 4 -4.03 16.95 2.71
C GLY A 4 -3.26 16.28 3.84
N SER A 5 -3.86 16.35 5.03
CA SER A 5 -3.41 15.59 6.20
C SER A 5 -3.59 14.09 5.98
N PHE A 6 -2.72 13.29 6.60
CA PHE A 6 -2.90 11.84 6.63
C PHE A 6 -4.23 11.47 7.29
N VAL A 7 -4.96 10.55 6.66
CA VAL A 7 -6.20 9.97 7.16
C VAL A 7 -5.97 8.51 7.55
N GLY A 8 -6.73 8.04 8.54
CA GLY A 8 -6.77 6.63 8.89
C GLY A 8 -7.59 5.85 7.85
N SER A 9 -7.07 4.72 7.41
CA SER A 9 -7.70 3.80 6.48
C SER A 9 -7.40 2.34 6.88
N LYS A 10 -7.81 1.41 6.03
CA LYS A 10 -7.61 -0.03 6.19
C LYS A 10 -6.70 -0.58 5.09
N TYR A 11 -5.97 -1.62 5.41
CA TYR A 11 -5.08 -2.35 4.52
C TYR A 11 -5.28 -3.83 4.76
N GLN A 12 -5.50 -4.63 3.72
CA GLN A 12 -5.64 -6.08 3.85
C GLN A 12 -4.31 -6.75 3.54
N SER A 13 -3.75 -7.61 4.38
CA SER A 13 -2.48 -8.30 4.12
C SER A 13 -2.62 -9.42 3.08
N ASP A 14 -1.50 -10.00 2.65
CA ASP A 14 -1.53 -11.22 1.82
C ASP A 14 -2.08 -12.44 2.58
N THR A 15 -2.10 -12.41 3.92
CA THR A 15 -2.70 -13.44 4.79
C THR A 15 -4.21 -13.27 4.98
N GLY A 16 -4.78 -12.14 4.55
CA GLY A 16 -6.20 -11.82 4.65
C GLY A 16 -6.57 -10.94 5.85
N ASP A 17 -5.64 -10.69 6.78
CA ASP A 17 -5.84 -9.84 7.95
C ASP A 17 -6.00 -8.37 7.56
N THR A 18 -6.83 -7.62 8.27
CA THR A 18 -7.06 -6.19 8.07
C THR A 18 -6.33 -5.36 9.12
N HIS A 19 -5.41 -4.54 8.64
CA HIS A 19 -4.58 -3.64 9.43
C HIS A 19 -5.04 -2.20 9.31
N PHE A 20 -4.86 -1.43 10.39
CA PHE A 20 -4.92 0.03 10.31
C PHE A 20 -3.75 0.58 9.49
N ILE A 21 -3.98 1.57 8.64
CA ILE A 21 -2.93 2.27 7.89
C ILE A 21 -3.21 3.77 7.86
N LYS A 22 -2.15 4.59 7.91
CA LYS A 22 -2.26 6.04 7.65
C LYS A 22 -1.80 6.33 6.23
N VAL A 23 -2.70 6.91 5.44
CA VAL A 23 -2.47 7.26 4.03
C VAL A 23 -2.97 8.67 3.74
N GLN A 24 -2.55 9.23 2.62
CA GLN A 24 -3.11 10.47 2.12
C GLN A 24 -4.46 10.20 1.44
N PRO A 25 -5.40 11.15 1.46
CA PRO A 25 -6.72 10.97 0.85
C PRO A 25 -6.62 10.68 -0.66
N GLU A 26 -5.66 11.28 -1.36
CA GLU A 26 -5.42 11.01 -2.78
C GLU A 26 -5.02 9.56 -3.09
N THR A 27 -4.44 8.84 -2.12
CA THR A 27 -4.14 7.41 -2.27
C THR A 27 -5.40 6.55 -2.33
N ILE A 28 -6.43 6.93 -1.56
CA ILE A 28 -7.71 6.21 -1.51
C ILE A 28 -8.51 6.51 -2.78
N ALA A 29 -8.41 7.75 -3.29
CA ALA A 29 -9.06 8.18 -4.53
C ALA A 29 -8.32 7.73 -5.80
N ALA A 30 -7.14 7.09 -5.68
CA ALA A 30 -6.34 6.70 -6.84
C ALA A 30 -7.00 5.56 -7.63
N THR A 31 -6.87 5.61 -8.95
CA THR A 31 -7.23 4.48 -9.82
C THR A 31 -5.96 3.89 -10.41
N LEU A 32 -5.75 2.59 -10.21
CA LEU A 32 -4.55 1.85 -10.61
C LEU A 32 -4.93 0.77 -11.63
N GLY A 33 -4.45 0.87 -12.87
CA GLY A 33 -4.81 -0.09 -13.92
C GLY A 33 -6.31 -0.16 -14.18
N GLY A 34 -7.02 0.97 -14.06
CA GLY A 34 -8.48 1.03 -14.19
C GLY A 34 -9.27 0.56 -12.95
N THR A 35 -8.61 0.10 -11.89
CA THR A 35 -9.28 -0.35 -10.65
C THR A 35 -9.09 0.67 -9.53
N ALA A 36 -10.13 0.99 -8.77
CA ALA A 36 -10.03 1.89 -7.62
C ALA A 36 -9.19 1.28 -6.49
N ASN A 37 -8.28 2.05 -5.91
CA ASN A 37 -7.49 1.65 -4.73
C ASN A 37 -8.30 1.81 -3.43
N ALA A 38 -9.53 1.28 -3.42
CA ALA A 38 -10.45 1.38 -2.31
C ALA A 38 -9.92 0.62 -1.08
N ALA A 39 -10.33 1.06 0.10
CA ALA A 39 -10.02 0.36 1.33
C ALA A 39 -10.84 -0.94 1.44
N PRO A 40 -10.28 -2.02 1.99
CA PRO A 40 -10.99 -3.28 2.17
C PRO A 40 -12.20 -3.14 3.09
N THR A 41 -13.21 -3.95 2.80
CA THR A 41 -14.38 -4.13 3.67
C THR A 41 -14.03 -5.06 4.83
N GLY A 42 -14.59 -4.80 6.01
CA GLY A 42 -14.34 -5.61 7.22
C GLY A 42 -13.76 -4.77 8.36
N ASP A 43 -13.77 -5.33 9.57
CA ASP A 43 -13.20 -4.70 10.74
C ASP A 43 -11.68 -4.89 10.80
N ILE A 44 -11.00 -4.03 11.55
CA ILE A 44 -9.56 -4.18 11.81
C ILE A 44 -9.42 -5.34 12.81
N ASP A 45 -8.79 -6.43 12.40
CA ASP A 45 -8.58 -7.64 13.19
C ASP A 45 -7.12 -7.82 13.63
N SER A 46 -6.21 -6.96 13.15
CA SER A 46 -4.81 -6.98 13.55
C SER A 46 -4.50 -6.12 14.77
N VAL A 47 -3.58 -6.61 15.61
CA VAL A 47 -3.05 -5.91 16.78
C VAL A 47 -2.04 -4.81 16.40
N PHE A 48 -1.54 -4.79 15.16
CA PHE A 48 -0.53 -3.83 14.72
C PHE A 48 -0.88 -3.17 13.38
N ALA A 49 -0.35 -1.96 13.19
CA ALA A 49 -0.61 -1.14 12.02
C ALA A 49 0.35 -1.44 10.85
N ALA A 50 -0.14 -1.20 9.63
CA ALA A 50 0.69 -1.13 8.44
C ALA A 50 1.35 0.25 8.33
N GLU A 51 2.64 0.27 8.04
CA GLU A 51 3.42 1.51 8.01
C GLU A 51 4.00 1.77 6.61
N VAL A 52 3.54 2.86 5.98
CA VAL A 52 3.98 3.23 4.63
C VAL A 52 5.48 3.56 4.61
N ASN A 53 6.00 4.34 5.55
CA ASN A 53 7.41 4.80 5.51
C ASN A 53 8.38 3.92 6.29
N ARG A 54 8.01 2.65 6.52
CA ARG A 54 8.83 1.73 7.29
C ARG A 54 10.10 1.31 6.54
N GLY A 55 11.23 1.35 7.25
CA GLY A 55 12.51 0.84 6.76
C GLY A 55 12.46 -0.68 6.57
N ALA A 56 13.22 -1.20 5.60
CA ALA A 56 13.19 -2.63 5.23
C ALA A 56 13.66 -3.61 6.32
N ARG A 57 14.19 -3.11 7.45
CA ARG A 57 14.66 -3.90 8.60
C ARG A 57 13.95 -3.59 9.91
N ALA A 58 13.01 -2.64 9.93
CA ALA A 58 12.20 -2.39 11.12
C ALA A 58 11.27 -3.58 11.37
N TYR A 59 10.60 -3.73 12.51
CA TYR A 59 9.57 -4.76 12.73
C TYR A 59 8.18 -4.29 12.27
N GLY A 60 7.28 -5.21 11.91
CA GLY A 60 5.91 -4.89 11.49
C GLY A 60 5.59 -5.15 10.00
N LEU A 61 4.54 -4.50 9.50
CA LEU A 61 4.06 -4.66 8.12
C LEU A 61 4.43 -3.47 7.25
N ARG A 62 5.10 -3.72 6.13
CA ARG A 62 5.26 -2.75 5.05
C ARG A 62 4.26 -3.10 3.95
N PRO A 63 3.33 -2.20 3.62
CA PRO A 63 2.28 -2.48 2.65
C PRO A 63 2.84 -2.65 1.24
N ARG A 64 2.09 -3.34 0.38
CA ARG A 64 2.31 -3.38 -1.07
C ARG A 64 2.33 -1.95 -1.64
N LYS A 65 3.20 -1.70 -2.62
CA LYS A 65 3.29 -0.39 -3.28
C LYS A 65 3.53 -0.52 -4.77
N VAL A 66 3.00 0.44 -5.51
CA VAL A 66 3.37 0.69 -6.90
C VAL A 66 4.13 2.00 -6.98
N THR A 67 5.19 2.04 -7.78
CA THR A 67 5.83 3.30 -8.13
C THR A 67 5.26 3.74 -9.46
N ILE A 68 4.78 4.97 -9.51
CA ILE A 68 4.28 5.59 -10.74
C ILE A 68 5.25 6.68 -11.18
N ALA A 69 5.36 6.89 -12.48
CA ALA A 69 6.04 8.03 -13.07
C ALA A 69 5.01 8.91 -13.77
N PHE A 70 5.01 10.21 -13.47
CA PHE A 70 4.20 11.18 -14.21
C PHE A 70 4.90 11.58 -15.51
N GLU A 71 4.15 11.58 -16.60
CA GLU A 71 4.62 12.07 -17.90
C GLU A 71 4.07 13.49 -18.11
N ASP A 72 3.07 13.65 -18.98
CA ASP A 72 2.62 14.98 -19.43
C ASP A 72 1.50 15.57 -18.55
N ASP A 73 0.60 14.74 -17.98
CA ASP A 73 -0.50 15.20 -17.12
C ASP A 73 -0.13 15.14 -15.63
N VAL A 74 0.79 16.00 -15.23
CA VAL A 74 1.30 16.02 -13.85
C VAL A 74 0.28 16.69 -12.92
N PRO A 75 0.01 16.13 -11.72
CA PRO A 75 -0.84 16.80 -10.73
C PRO A 75 -0.28 18.16 -10.30
N GLU A 76 -1.15 19.08 -9.91
CA GLU A 76 -0.74 20.41 -9.46
C GLU A 76 0.26 20.33 -8.29
N GLY A 77 1.36 21.08 -8.40
CA GLY A 77 2.44 21.09 -7.39
C GLY A 77 3.39 19.88 -7.46
N TYR A 78 3.22 18.97 -8.42
CA TYR A 78 4.21 17.94 -8.71
C TYR A 78 5.11 18.36 -9.87
N ARG A 79 6.32 17.79 -9.92
CA ARG A 79 7.25 18.03 -11.02
C ARG A 79 7.06 16.96 -12.09
N PRO A 80 7.13 17.30 -13.38
CA PRO A 80 7.14 16.32 -14.47
C PRO A 80 8.30 15.35 -14.31
N TYR A 81 8.11 14.13 -14.82
CA TYR A 81 9.10 13.04 -14.76
C TYR A 81 9.53 12.66 -13.34
N THR A 82 8.70 12.97 -12.33
CA THR A 82 8.92 12.46 -10.97
C THR A 82 8.24 11.13 -10.77
N SER A 83 8.93 10.26 -10.04
CA SER A 83 8.37 9.01 -9.58
C SER A 83 7.89 9.13 -8.14
N ILE A 84 6.69 8.63 -7.86
CA ILE A 84 6.16 8.53 -6.50
C ILE A 84 5.71 7.10 -6.20
N SER A 85 5.76 6.69 -4.94
CA SER A 85 5.27 5.38 -4.51
C SER A 85 3.91 5.51 -3.83
N ILE A 86 2.93 4.76 -4.33
CA ILE A 86 1.56 4.73 -3.83
C ILE A 86 1.32 3.35 -3.18
N PRO A 87 0.93 3.28 -1.90
CA PRO A 87 0.55 2.01 -1.29
C PRO A 87 -0.78 1.50 -1.83
N VAL A 88 -0.87 0.19 -2.07
CA VAL A 88 -2.06 -0.49 -2.61
C VAL A 88 -2.77 -1.22 -1.49
N LEU A 89 -4.04 -0.89 -1.23
CA LEU A 89 -4.74 -1.28 -0.01
C LEU A 89 -5.23 -2.73 -0.02
N GLU A 90 -5.47 -3.29 -1.20
CA GLU A 90 -5.97 -4.66 -1.37
C GLU A 90 -5.02 -5.56 -2.21
N PRO A 91 -4.92 -6.86 -1.89
CA PRO A 91 -4.12 -7.81 -2.66
C PRO A 91 -4.64 -8.01 -4.09
N THR A 92 -5.95 -7.99 -4.28
CA THR A 92 -6.64 -8.17 -5.57
C THR A 92 -6.35 -7.03 -6.53
N VAL A 93 -6.44 -5.78 -6.05
CA VAL A 93 -6.04 -4.59 -6.81
C VAL A 93 -4.57 -4.69 -7.18
N PHE A 94 -3.70 -5.07 -6.23
CA PHE A 94 -2.27 -5.20 -6.50
C PHE A 94 -1.96 -6.26 -7.54
N SER A 95 -2.59 -7.43 -7.50
CA SER A 95 -2.35 -8.52 -8.46
C SER A 95 -2.86 -8.18 -9.86
N GLY A 96 -3.95 -7.42 -9.97
CA GLY A 96 -4.54 -6.98 -11.25
C GLY A 96 -3.72 -5.93 -12.01
N ILE A 97 -2.85 -5.18 -11.34
CA ILE A 97 -2.03 -4.12 -11.96
C ILE A 97 -0.84 -4.72 -12.73
N ALA A 98 -0.66 -4.33 -13.99
CA ALA A 98 0.53 -4.59 -14.79
C ALA A 98 1.51 -3.39 -14.79
N ILE A 99 2.76 -3.64 -15.18
CA ILE A 99 3.72 -2.56 -15.43
C ILE A 99 3.30 -1.84 -16.71
N ARG A 100 3.48 -0.51 -16.75
CA ARG A 100 3.00 0.42 -17.79
C ARG A 100 1.48 0.65 -17.81
N ASP A 101 0.75 0.11 -16.84
CA ASP A 101 -0.65 0.48 -16.67
C ASP A 101 -0.79 1.96 -16.35
N ALA A 102 -1.87 2.55 -16.87
CA ALA A 102 -2.25 3.91 -16.54
C ALA A 102 -2.72 4.01 -15.09
N VAL A 103 -2.35 5.11 -14.45
CA VAL A 103 -2.74 5.48 -13.09
C VAL A 103 -3.27 6.89 -13.08
N THR A 104 -4.38 7.11 -12.38
CA THR A 104 -4.82 8.45 -11.98
C THR A 104 -4.55 8.67 -10.50
N TYR A 105 -3.89 9.78 -10.18
CA TYR A 105 -3.53 10.14 -8.82
C TYR A 105 -3.58 11.66 -8.64
N ALA A 106 -4.31 12.14 -7.64
CA ALA A 106 -4.48 13.57 -7.36
C ALA A 106 -4.90 14.42 -8.60
N GLY A 107 -5.64 13.82 -9.53
CA GLY A 107 -6.11 14.46 -10.78
C GLY A 107 -5.13 14.40 -11.96
N GLY A 108 -3.87 13.98 -11.76
CA GLY A 108 -2.93 13.74 -12.87
C GLY A 108 -2.93 12.29 -13.35
N THR A 109 -2.33 12.07 -14.52
CA THR A 109 -2.13 10.73 -15.11
C THR A 109 -0.65 10.34 -15.12
N GLY A 110 -0.38 9.07 -14.85
CA GLY A 110 0.96 8.51 -14.86
C GLY A 110 0.96 7.04 -15.22
N ILE A 111 2.14 6.44 -15.27
CA ILE A 111 2.32 5.03 -15.61
C ILE A 111 3.00 4.27 -14.47
N VAL A 112 2.59 3.02 -14.26
CA VAL A 112 3.27 2.12 -13.30
C VAL A 112 4.66 1.77 -13.82
N SER A 113 5.71 2.16 -13.10
CA SER A 113 7.10 1.85 -13.44
C SER A 113 7.62 0.61 -12.71
N SER A 114 7.16 0.36 -11.48
CA SER A 114 7.55 -0.81 -10.70
C SER A 114 6.52 -1.19 -9.65
N LYS A 115 6.57 -2.45 -9.22
CA LYS A 115 5.73 -3.00 -8.15
C LYS A 115 6.63 -3.54 -7.04
N THR A 116 6.24 -3.31 -5.79
CA THR A 116 6.90 -3.86 -4.62
C THR A 116 5.86 -4.60 -3.79
N GLY A 117 6.10 -5.89 -3.57
CA GLY A 117 5.24 -6.74 -2.74
C GLY A 117 5.23 -6.35 -1.27
N GLU A 118 4.35 -6.99 -0.50
CA GLU A 118 4.31 -6.85 0.94
C GLU A 118 5.63 -7.32 1.57
N ASN A 119 6.02 -6.69 2.67
CA ASN A 119 7.13 -7.17 3.47
C ASN A 119 6.76 -7.12 4.95
N ILE A 120 6.61 -8.30 5.54
CA ILE A 120 6.43 -8.49 6.97
C ILE A 120 7.77 -8.92 7.58
N LEU A 121 8.22 -8.20 8.62
CA LEU A 121 9.22 -8.73 9.54
C LEU A 121 8.52 -8.97 10.87
N PRO A 122 8.27 -10.24 11.24
CA PRO A 122 7.62 -10.55 12.49
C PRO A 122 8.49 -10.05 13.65
N GLY A 123 7.86 -9.41 14.63
CA GLY A 123 8.49 -9.16 15.91
C GLY A 123 8.69 -10.47 16.67
N GLU A 124 9.60 -10.48 17.64
CA GLU A 124 9.95 -11.66 18.46
C GLU A 124 8.70 -12.32 19.09
N ALA A 125 7.70 -11.52 19.48
CA ALA A 125 6.42 -12.01 20.04
C ALA A 125 5.56 -12.86 19.08
N VAL A 126 5.76 -12.78 17.77
CA VAL A 126 5.01 -13.58 16.77
C VAL A 126 5.65 -14.94 16.55
N LEU A 127 6.96 -15.08 16.81
CA LEU A 127 7.67 -16.36 16.63
C LEU A 127 7.28 -17.40 17.71
N GLU A 128 6.90 -16.97 18.91
CA GLU A 128 6.54 -17.89 20.00
C GLU A 128 5.13 -18.51 19.87
N ALA A 129 4.26 -17.95 19.02
CA ALA A 129 2.93 -18.51 18.79
C ALA A 129 2.95 -19.81 17.95
N GLY A 130 4.07 -20.12 17.29
CA GLY A 130 4.19 -21.26 16.36
C GLY A 130 4.92 -22.50 16.91
N SER A 131 5.53 -22.45 18.10
CA SER A 131 6.36 -23.56 18.61
C SER A 131 5.67 -24.49 19.61
N GLY A 132 4.37 -24.30 19.88
CA GLY A 132 3.61 -25.10 20.83
C GLY A 132 2.85 -26.27 20.18
N GLY A 133 3.53 -27.30 19.66
CA GLY A 133 2.79 -28.46 19.18
C GLY A 133 3.58 -29.58 18.51
N SER A 134 4.34 -30.37 19.27
CA SER A 134 4.43 -31.82 19.03
C SER A 134 5.00 -32.52 20.27
N ALA A 135 4.10 -32.95 21.14
CA ALA A 135 4.37 -33.99 22.12
C ALA A 135 3.09 -34.84 22.24
N ASN A 136 3.03 -35.91 21.45
CA ASN A 136 2.50 -37.23 21.80
C ASN A 136 2.65 -38.18 20.60
#